data_AF-A0A074WPF9-F1
#
_entry.id   AF-A0A074WPF9-F1
#
_cell.length_a   1.000
_cell.length_b   1.000
_cell.length_c   1.000
_cell.angle_alpha   90.00
_cell.angle_beta   90.00
_cell.angle_gamma   90.00
#
_symmetry.space_group_name_H-M   'P 1'
#
loop_
_entity.id
_entity.type
_entity.pdbx_description
1 polymer ?
#
loop_
_entity_poly.entity_id
_entity_poly.type
_entity_poly.pdbx_seq_one_letter_code
_entity_poly.pdbx_strand_id
1 'polypeptide(L)'
;TLRHIYHKGSHQYPHLLRKVDINKDTLLEYENEAGTTILRPAWDAFSVQSDTLMIQRLADRRQHVVDGLLEHGATFGEAKALDAEAWTLDEVSSPDVTDKKTVLSFAHMAANAYVSIPRKGDWIDIGGGFNYTEDFGWESDGLRGHIFADTHNKTVVVGLKGTSLWFFDPPETTNNDRVNDNLFGSCCCGQGGQYAWKRVCECQTDAKTCNATCLVSSLRKKSSYYHAARALYHNVTALYPNADVWLTGHSLGGVVSSLLGATYGLPTLTFETFPDALAAHRLGLPTPPGHQIGQSGRQHYTGTFHFGHTADPIYVGNCNSYDSSCTLAGYAFQSKCHTGFNCTYDTVGDKGWRVSIGTHRISSVIKDVLEAYDTVPVCTQDVGCKDCSEWSFFEGNGTKTTTSSTKTASSTELTTTTTTTCRTPGWWGCRDESTTTKTTSTSTSVSSSTCLTPGWWGCKDASTTTSSSSSHSAEMRSTATPIP
;
A
#
# COMPACT_ATOMS: atom_id res chain seq x y z
N THR A 1 -24.54 10.47 -11.29
CA THR A 1 -25.78 9.83 -10.82
C THR A 1 -26.43 9.07 -11.95
N LEU A 2 -26.63 7.75 -11.79
CA LEU A 2 -27.41 6.96 -12.74
C LEU A 2 -28.91 7.21 -12.46
N ARG A 3 -29.62 7.87 -13.37
CA ARG A 3 -31.05 8.22 -13.18
C ARG A 3 -32.03 7.22 -13.81
N HIS A 4 -31.56 6.43 -14.78
CA HIS A 4 -32.38 5.61 -15.65
C HIS A 4 -31.65 4.29 -15.95
N ILE A 5 -32.31 3.15 -15.69
CA ILE A 5 -31.88 1.83 -16.18
C ILE A 5 -32.67 1.53 -17.45
N TYR A 6 -31.97 1.19 -18.54
CA TYR A 6 -32.58 0.77 -19.80
C TYR A 6 -32.37 -0.73 -20.00
N HIS A 7 -33.44 -1.52 -19.94
CA HIS A 7 -33.41 -2.94 -20.26
C HIS A 7 -34.00 -3.18 -21.65
N LYS A 8 -33.20 -3.75 -22.56
CA LYS A 8 -33.68 -4.28 -23.83
C LYS A 8 -33.73 -5.81 -23.75
N GLY A 9 -34.92 -6.38 -23.93
CA GLY A 9 -35.13 -7.83 -23.93
C GLY A 9 -34.43 -8.49 -25.12
N SER A 10 -33.92 -9.70 -24.90
CA SER A 10 -33.20 -10.50 -25.90
C SER A 10 -34.11 -11.56 -26.53
N HIS A 11 -33.96 -12.83 -26.17
CA HIS A 11 -34.53 -13.93 -26.95
C HIS A 11 -36.04 -14.18 -26.72
N GLN A 12 -36.52 -13.95 -25.51
CA GLN A 12 -37.92 -14.18 -25.12
C GLN A 12 -38.82 -12.96 -25.36
N TYR A 13 -38.24 -11.75 -25.38
CA TYR A 13 -38.95 -10.48 -25.55
C TYR A 13 -38.14 -9.48 -26.42
N PRO A 14 -37.82 -9.79 -27.70
CA PRO A 14 -36.89 -9.02 -28.52
C PRO A 14 -37.30 -7.55 -28.83
N HIS A 15 -38.57 -7.22 -28.62
CA HIS A 15 -39.12 -5.87 -28.79
C HIS A 15 -39.33 -5.10 -27.48
N LEU A 16 -39.03 -5.72 -26.33
CA LEU A 16 -39.20 -5.08 -25.03
C LEU A 16 -38.07 -4.09 -24.78
N LEU A 17 -38.38 -2.80 -24.76
CA LEU A 17 -37.52 -1.76 -24.21
C LEU A 17 -38.20 -1.19 -22.97
N ARG A 18 -37.65 -1.47 -21.78
CA ARG A 18 -38.09 -0.87 -20.51
C ARG A 18 -37.10 0.18 -20.06
N LYS A 19 -37.62 1.31 -19.60
CA LYS A 19 -36.90 2.33 -18.83
C LYS A 19 -37.42 2.25 -17.39
N VAL A 20 -36.51 2.09 -16.43
CA VAL A 20 -36.81 2.18 -14.99
C VAL A 20 -36.11 3.43 -14.47
N ASP A 21 -36.89 4.32 -13.88
CA ASP A 21 -36.38 5.58 -13.31
C ASP A 21 -36.11 5.39 -11.82
N ILE A 22 -34.90 5.73 -11.39
CA ILE A 22 -34.47 5.56 -10.00
C ILE A 22 -34.78 6.85 -9.24
N ASN A 23 -35.63 6.73 -8.22
CA ASN A 23 -36.14 7.83 -7.40
C ASN A 23 -35.66 7.71 -5.93
N LYS A 24 -35.96 8.72 -5.11
CA LYS A 24 -35.65 8.80 -3.65
C LYS A 24 -36.51 7.87 -2.76
N ASP A 25 -37.03 6.80 -3.33
CA ASP A 25 -37.93 5.83 -2.72
C ASP A 25 -37.83 4.45 -3.39
N THR A 26 -37.09 4.34 -4.51
CA THR A 26 -36.78 3.05 -5.15
C THR A 26 -35.99 2.17 -4.18
N LEU A 27 -36.54 1.02 -3.81
CA LEU A 27 -35.80 -0.02 -3.11
C LEU A 27 -35.06 -0.87 -4.15
N LEU A 28 -33.76 -1.08 -3.94
CA LEU A 28 -32.94 -2.04 -4.68
C LEU A 28 -32.95 -3.37 -3.94
N GLU A 29 -33.11 -4.44 -4.70
CA GLU A 29 -33.21 -5.81 -4.21
C GLU A 29 -31.85 -6.50 -4.31
N TYR A 30 -31.30 -6.91 -3.17
CA TYR A 30 -30.03 -7.61 -3.05
C TYR A 30 -30.27 -9.00 -2.46
N GLU A 31 -29.81 -10.05 -3.14
CA GLU A 31 -29.79 -11.41 -2.59
C GLU A 31 -28.41 -11.68 -1.99
N ASN A 32 -28.36 -12.02 -0.70
CA ASN A 32 -27.09 -12.32 -0.02
C ASN A 32 -26.68 -13.80 -0.19
N GLU A 33 -25.46 -14.17 0.24
CA GLU A 33 -24.96 -15.55 0.14
C GLU A 33 -25.81 -16.61 0.86
N ALA A 34 -26.69 -16.20 1.79
CA ALA A 34 -27.65 -17.06 2.48
C ALA A 34 -29.01 -17.15 1.75
N GLY A 35 -29.13 -16.69 0.50
CA GLY A 35 -30.37 -16.67 -0.27
C GLY A 35 -31.46 -15.77 0.33
N THR A 36 -31.06 -14.77 1.14
CA THR A 36 -32.00 -13.86 1.81
C THR A 36 -32.05 -12.54 1.07
N THR A 37 -33.24 -12.18 0.59
CA THR A 37 -33.53 -10.88 -0.02
C THR A 37 -33.45 -9.75 1.01
N ILE A 38 -32.64 -8.72 0.70
CA ILE A 38 -32.55 -7.47 1.45
C ILE A 38 -32.94 -6.32 0.52
N LEU A 39 -33.92 -5.52 0.94
CA LEU A 39 -34.32 -4.29 0.25
C LEU A 39 -33.59 -3.10 0.87
N ARG A 40 -32.62 -2.50 0.16
CA ARG A 40 -31.97 -1.24 0.57
C ARG A 40 -32.45 -0.07 -0.31
N PRO A 41 -32.72 1.13 0.23
CA PRO A 41 -33.13 2.28 -0.59
C PRO A 41 -31.99 2.75 -1.53
N ALA A 42 -32.31 3.07 -2.78
CA ALA A 42 -31.36 3.53 -3.81
C ALA A 42 -30.69 4.90 -3.51
N TRP A 43 -31.08 5.52 -2.39
CA TRP A 43 -30.62 6.80 -1.88
C TRP A 43 -30.00 6.68 -0.47
N ASP A 44 -29.91 5.45 0.06
CA ASP A 44 -29.08 5.07 1.21
C ASP A 44 -27.59 4.94 0.78
N ALA A 45 -27.22 5.76 -0.21
CA ALA A 45 -25.90 5.83 -0.79
C ALA A 45 -24.96 6.54 0.20
N PHE A 46 -23.83 5.90 0.48
CA PHE A 46 -22.83 6.34 1.44
C PHE A 46 -22.27 7.71 1.01
N SER A 47 -22.62 8.74 1.79
CA SER A 47 -22.25 10.13 1.52
C SER A 47 -20.94 10.47 2.21
N VAL A 48 -19.89 10.67 1.43
CA VAL A 48 -18.63 11.25 1.90
C VAL A 48 -18.81 12.77 2.05
N GLN A 49 -18.65 13.26 3.27
CA GLN A 49 -18.53 14.68 3.61
C GLN A 49 -17.06 15.04 3.75
N SER A 50 -16.73 16.29 3.42
CA SER A 50 -15.38 16.84 3.52
C SER A 50 -15.31 17.88 4.63
N ASP A 51 -14.30 17.77 5.49
CA ASP A 51 -13.92 18.79 6.46
C ASP A 51 -12.48 19.28 6.18
N THR A 52 -12.06 20.33 6.88
CA THR A 52 -10.74 20.94 6.75
C THR A 52 -9.78 20.42 7.82
N LEU A 53 -8.61 19.97 7.40
CA LEU A 53 -7.59 19.37 8.27
C LEU A 53 -6.25 20.09 8.17
N MET A 54 -5.60 20.31 9.33
CA MET A 54 -4.24 20.86 9.38
C MET A 54 -3.21 19.71 9.38
N ILE A 55 -2.38 19.62 8.33
CA ILE A 55 -1.30 18.63 8.22
C ILE A 55 0.05 19.36 8.11
N GLN A 56 0.97 19.06 9.02
CA GLN A 56 2.37 19.47 8.89
C GLN A 56 3.11 18.45 8.01
N ARG A 57 3.46 18.84 6.79
CA ARG A 57 4.04 17.94 5.77
C ARG A 57 5.20 18.56 5.01
N LEU A 58 5.98 17.71 4.35
CA LEU A 58 7.09 18.13 3.50
C LEU A 58 6.56 19.05 2.38
N ALA A 59 7.22 20.18 2.14
CA ALA A 59 6.81 21.16 1.13
C ALA A 59 6.98 20.61 -0.30
N ASP A 60 8.16 20.06 -0.60
CA ASP A 60 8.48 19.49 -1.91
C ASP A 60 8.25 17.97 -1.92
N ARG A 61 7.05 17.58 -2.38
CA ARG A 61 6.56 16.19 -2.40
C ARG A 61 6.83 15.48 -3.72
N ARG A 62 7.66 16.05 -4.60
CA ARG A 62 7.97 15.50 -5.94
C ARG A 62 8.73 14.17 -5.81
N GLN A 63 8.44 13.23 -6.72
CA GLN A 63 8.97 11.86 -6.68
C GLN A 63 10.48 11.80 -6.37
N HIS A 64 11.31 12.48 -7.17
CA HIS A 64 12.77 12.45 -7.04
C HIS A 64 13.30 12.98 -5.70
N VAL A 65 12.56 13.88 -5.04
CA VAL A 65 12.92 14.38 -3.71
C VAL A 65 12.66 13.30 -2.67
N VAL A 66 11.44 12.75 -2.64
CA VAL A 66 11.04 11.71 -1.68
C VAL A 66 11.83 10.42 -1.89
N ASP A 67 12.11 10.04 -3.13
CA ASP A 67 13.06 8.96 -3.46
C ASP A 67 14.45 9.23 -2.86
N GLY A 68 15.00 10.43 -3.03
CA GLY A 68 16.29 10.83 -2.46
C GLY A 68 16.34 10.86 -0.93
N LEU A 69 15.23 11.18 -0.26
CA LEU A 69 15.13 11.11 1.21
C LEU A 69 15.15 9.66 1.71
N LEU A 70 14.38 8.78 1.07
CA LEU A 70 14.26 7.38 1.46
C LEU A 70 15.51 6.56 1.07
N GLU A 71 16.18 6.91 -0.03
CA GLU A 71 17.45 6.30 -0.45
C GLU A 71 18.62 6.73 0.44
N HIS A 72 18.64 7.99 0.92
CA HIS A 72 19.53 8.39 2.01
C HIS A 72 19.28 7.53 3.25
N GLY A 73 18.01 7.31 3.60
CA GLY A 73 17.62 6.32 4.60
C GLY A 73 18.26 4.95 4.33
N ALA A 74 17.96 4.34 3.19
CA ALA A 74 18.48 3.03 2.79
C ALA A 74 20.03 2.92 2.86
N THR A 75 20.73 4.00 2.52
CA THR A 75 22.21 4.06 2.50
C THR A 75 22.82 4.21 3.89
N PHE A 76 22.31 5.13 4.72
CA PHE A 76 22.94 5.53 5.98
C PHE A 76 22.29 4.91 7.23
N GLY A 77 21.14 4.25 7.09
CA GLY A 77 20.38 3.62 8.17
C GLY A 77 19.32 4.55 8.77
N GLU A 78 19.69 5.79 9.09
CA GLU A 78 18.83 6.80 9.70
C GLU A 78 18.02 7.63 8.69
N ALA A 79 16.87 8.18 9.11
CA ALA A 79 16.08 9.07 8.28
C ALA A 79 16.82 10.40 8.06
N LYS A 80 16.80 10.95 6.84
CA LYS A 80 17.46 12.23 6.56
C LYS A 80 16.80 13.36 7.35
N ALA A 81 17.54 13.96 8.29
CA ALA A 81 17.12 15.20 8.94
C ALA A 81 16.98 16.34 7.92
N LEU A 82 15.93 17.16 8.09
CA LEU A 82 15.62 18.31 7.26
C LEU A 82 15.31 19.52 8.15
N ASP A 83 15.73 20.70 7.70
CA ASP A 83 15.49 21.96 8.40
C ASP A 83 13.99 22.33 8.39
N ALA A 84 13.58 23.26 9.26
CA ALA A 84 12.18 23.60 9.45
C ALA A 84 11.52 24.17 8.18
N GLU A 85 12.30 24.85 7.34
CA GLU A 85 11.93 25.44 6.07
C GLU A 85 11.54 24.41 5.00
N ALA A 86 11.88 23.12 5.20
CA ALA A 86 11.40 22.03 4.33
C ALA A 86 9.94 21.62 4.62
N TRP A 87 9.33 22.14 5.69
CA TRP A 87 8.01 21.72 6.18
C TRP A 87 7.02 22.87 6.16
N THR A 88 5.81 22.61 5.67
CA THR A 88 4.67 23.53 5.77
C THR A 88 3.57 22.95 6.65
N LEU A 89 2.80 23.82 7.29
CA LEU A 89 1.56 23.46 7.98
C LEU A 89 0.41 23.80 7.01
N ASP A 90 0.01 22.83 6.21
CA ASP A 90 -0.99 23.01 5.16
C ASP A 90 -2.41 22.80 5.73
N GLU A 91 -3.32 23.69 5.37
CA GLU A 91 -4.76 23.50 5.50
C GLU A 91 -5.26 22.72 4.27
N VAL A 92 -5.89 21.55 4.47
CA VAL A 92 -6.24 20.63 3.38
C VAL A 92 -7.68 20.09 3.46
N SER A 93 -8.24 19.80 2.28
CA SER A 93 -9.48 19.03 2.13
C SER A 93 -9.27 17.59 2.63
N SER A 94 -10.09 17.14 3.58
CA SER A 94 -10.05 15.82 4.22
C SER A 94 -11.44 15.21 4.27
N PRO A 95 -11.59 13.87 4.36
CA PRO A 95 -12.85 13.27 4.81
C PRO A 95 -13.19 13.78 6.22
N ASP A 96 -14.46 14.04 6.48
CA ASP A 96 -14.97 14.31 7.84
C ASP A 96 -14.89 13.02 8.68
N VAL A 97 -13.94 12.96 9.61
CA VAL A 97 -13.75 11.82 10.51
C VAL A 97 -14.76 11.79 11.67
N THR A 98 -15.54 12.86 11.86
CA THR A 98 -16.62 12.95 12.86
C THR A 98 -17.96 12.46 12.32
N ASP A 99 -18.16 12.49 11.01
CA ASP A 99 -19.35 11.94 10.34
C ASP A 99 -19.29 10.42 10.19
N LYS A 100 -20.19 9.74 10.89
CA LYS A 100 -20.43 8.29 10.79
C LYS A 100 -20.64 7.81 9.34
N LYS A 101 -21.30 8.60 8.47
CA LYS A 101 -21.53 8.20 7.07
C LYS A 101 -20.25 8.22 6.25
N THR A 102 -19.39 9.21 6.47
CA THR A 102 -18.07 9.31 5.84
C THR A 102 -17.16 8.16 6.28
N VAL A 103 -17.12 7.86 7.58
CA VAL A 103 -16.36 6.71 8.11
C VAL A 103 -16.87 5.38 7.52
N LEU A 104 -18.19 5.17 7.45
CA LEU A 104 -18.78 4.00 6.78
C LEU A 104 -18.44 3.95 5.27
N SER A 105 -18.49 5.09 4.57
CA SER A 105 -18.13 5.19 3.15
C SER A 105 -16.70 4.69 2.92
N PHE A 106 -15.76 5.13 3.77
CA PHE A 106 -14.35 4.75 3.70
C PHE A 106 -14.12 3.28 4.08
N ALA A 107 -14.87 2.74 5.04
CA ALA A 107 -14.84 1.32 5.38
C ALA A 107 -15.35 0.44 4.22
N HIS A 108 -16.43 0.84 3.54
CA HIS A 108 -16.92 0.13 2.35
C HIS A 108 -15.94 0.24 1.16
N MET A 109 -15.24 1.36 0.98
CA MET A 109 -14.15 1.45 -0.01
C MET A 109 -12.98 0.50 0.33
N ALA A 110 -12.63 0.35 1.61
CA ALA A 110 -11.62 -0.61 2.07
C ALA A 110 -12.08 -2.07 1.92
N ALA A 111 -13.37 -2.37 2.14
CA ALA A 111 -13.95 -3.69 1.90
C ALA A 111 -13.96 -4.04 0.41
N ASN A 112 -14.39 -3.12 -0.46
CA ASN A 112 -14.41 -3.29 -1.91
C ASN A 112 -13.02 -3.64 -2.47
N ALA A 113 -11.93 -3.18 -1.85
CA ALA A 113 -10.55 -3.52 -2.26
C ALA A 113 -10.24 -5.03 -2.23
N TYR A 114 -11.03 -5.84 -1.52
CA TYR A 114 -10.92 -7.30 -1.52
C TYR A 114 -11.65 -7.98 -2.71
N VAL A 115 -12.54 -7.27 -3.40
CA VAL A 115 -13.37 -7.82 -4.47
C VAL A 115 -12.70 -7.61 -5.84
N SER A 116 -12.36 -8.69 -6.53
CA SER A 116 -11.60 -8.65 -7.79
C SER A 116 -12.40 -8.19 -9.02
N ILE A 117 -13.73 -8.23 -8.98
CA ILE A 117 -14.60 -7.79 -10.08
C ILE A 117 -15.67 -6.84 -9.53
N PRO A 118 -15.60 -5.53 -9.85
CA PRO A 118 -16.60 -4.55 -9.41
C PRO A 118 -18.03 -4.95 -9.78
N ARG A 119 -18.97 -4.72 -8.86
CA ARG A 119 -20.40 -5.11 -8.92
C ARG A 119 -20.64 -6.62 -9.04
N LYS A 120 -19.83 -7.43 -8.34
CA LYS A 120 -20.07 -8.86 -8.06
C LYS A 120 -19.70 -9.19 -6.61
N GLY A 121 -20.25 -10.28 -6.07
CA GLY A 121 -19.99 -10.71 -4.69
C GLY A 121 -20.32 -9.62 -3.67
N ASP A 122 -19.47 -9.46 -2.66
CA ASP A 122 -19.59 -8.46 -1.58
C ASP A 122 -19.42 -6.99 -2.03
N TRP A 123 -19.35 -6.69 -3.33
CA TRP A 123 -19.18 -5.32 -3.82
C TRP A 123 -20.38 -4.41 -3.49
N ILE A 124 -20.09 -3.27 -2.87
CA ILE A 124 -21.08 -2.23 -2.55
C ILE A 124 -20.75 -0.95 -3.32
N ASP A 125 -21.66 -0.49 -4.17
CA ASP A 125 -21.54 0.81 -4.84
C ASP A 125 -21.70 1.93 -3.81
N ILE A 126 -20.59 2.60 -3.46
CA ILE A 126 -20.52 3.65 -2.43
C ILE A 126 -21.54 4.77 -2.70
N GLY A 127 -21.52 5.32 -3.91
CA GLY A 127 -22.34 6.48 -4.27
C GLY A 127 -21.82 7.76 -3.62
N GLY A 128 -22.72 8.60 -3.08
CA GLY A 128 -22.37 9.88 -2.43
C GLY A 128 -21.81 10.99 -3.34
N GLY A 129 -21.36 10.64 -4.55
CA GLY A 129 -20.58 11.50 -5.45
C GLY A 129 -19.36 10.79 -6.00
N PHE A 130 -18.82 9.83 -5.26
CA PHE A 130 -17.72 8.96 -5.69
C PHE A 130 -18.23 7.79 -6.54
N ASN A 131 -17.53 7.52 -7.63
CA ASN A 131 -17.76 6.38 -8.50
C ASN A 131 -16.44 5.60 -8.59
N TYR A 132 -16.52 4.27 -8.73
CA TYR A 132 -15.38 3.49 -9.18
C TYR A 132 -14.88 4.00 -10.53
N THR A 133 -13.58 4.22 -10.67
CA THR A 133 -12.92 4.56 -11.93
C THR A 133 -12.02 3.44 -12.44
N GLU A 134 -11.02 3.02 -11.66
CA GLU A 134 -9.96 2.10 -12.10
C GLU A 134 -9.64 1.05 -11.01
N ASP A 135 -9.17 -0.12 -11.43
CA ASP A 135 -8.56 -1.13 -10.55
C ASP A 135 -7.03 -1.20 -10.74
N PHE A 136 -6.34 -1.96 -9.89
CA PHE A 136 -4.91 -2.26 -10.07
C PHE A 136 -4.49 -3.58 -9.40
N GLY A 137 -3.48 -4.23 -9.99
CA GLY A 137 -2.75 -5.36 -9.39
C GLY A 137 -3.38 -6.75 -9.53
N TRP A 138 -4.58 -6.86 -10.09
CA TRP A 138 -5.32 -8.12 -10.16
C TRP A 138 -4.73 -9.15 -11.14
N GLU A 139 -3.89 -8.74 -12.09
CA GLU A 139 -3.22 -9.64 -13.05
C GLU A 139 -2.09 -10.50 -12.45
N SER A 140 -1.67 -10.25 -11.20
CA SER A 140 -0.52 -10.96 -10.60
C SER A 140 -0.55 -11.02 -9.06
N ASP A 141 0.54 -11.52 -8.46
CA ASP A 141 0.81 -11.51 -7.01
C ASP A 141 1.52 -10.19 -6.65
N GLY A 142 0.79 -9.28 -6.00
CA GLY A 142 1.24 -7.92 -5.72
C GLY A 142 0.22 -7.10 -4.94
N LEU A 143 0.52 -5.81 -4.73
CA LEU A 143 -0.42 -4.85 -4.13
C LEU A 143 -1.65 -4.68 -5.04
N ARG A 144 -2.85 -4.81 -4.46
CA ARG A 144 -4.14 -4.77 -5.17
C ARG A 144 -5.08 -3.75 -4.55
N GLY A 145 -6.11 -3.37 -5.29
CA GLY A 145 -7.17 -2.50 -4.81
C GLY A 145 -7.89 -1.77 -5.94
N HIS A 146 -8.54 -0.67 -5.58
CA HIS A 146 -9.38 0.13 -6.48
C HIS A 146 -9.23 1.63 -6.23
N ILE A 147 -9.63 2.41 -7.24
CA ILE A 147 -9.68 3.87 -7.21
C ILE A 147 -11.12 4.34 -7.35
N PHE A 148 -11.50 5.28 -6.50
CA PHE A 148 -12.81 5.94 -6.50
C PHE A 148 -12.61 7.44 -6.72
N ALA A 149 -13.22 8.01 -7.75
CA ALA A 149 -13.15 9.45 -8.04
C ALA A 149 -14.52 10.11 -7.90
N ASP A 150 -14.56 11.36 -7.41
CA ASP A 150 -15.78 12.17 -7.44
C ASP A 150 -16.22 12.45 -8.90
N THR A 151 -17.48 12.84 -9.11
CA THR A 151 -18.02 13.15 -10.46
C THR A 151 -17.28 14.23 -11.25
N HIS A 152 -16.36 14.99 -10.64
CA HIS A 152 -15.57 16.04 -11.28
C HIS A 152 -14.06 15.72 -11.37
N ASN A 153 -13.61 14.55 -10.90
CA ASN A 153 -12.19 14.18 -10.78
C ASN A 153 -11.34 15.21 -9.98
N LYS A 154 -11.95 15.88 -9.00
CA LYS A 154 -11.33 16.79 -8.03
C LYS A 154 -10.84 16.09 -6.77
N THR A 155 -11.44 14.95 -6.44
CA THR A 155 -11.03 14.15 -5.27
C THR A 155 -10.99 12.68 -5.66
N VAL A 156 -9.90 12.01 -5.26
CA VAL A 156 -9.61 10.62 -5.60
C VAL A 156 -9.24 9.86 -4.33
N VAL A 157 -9.99 8.80 -4.04
CA VAL A 157 -9.70 7.87 -2.94
C VAL A 157 -9.03 6.62 -3.51
N VAL A 158 -7.86 6.28 -2.97
CA VAL A 158 -7.15 5.03 -3.29
C VAL A 158 -7.42 4.03 -2.16
N GLY A 159 -8.12 2.93 -2.47
CA GLY A 159 -8.41 1.86 -1.53
C GLY A 159 -7.46 0.67 -1.71
N LEU A 160 -6.60 0.44 -0.72
CA LEU A 160 -5.62 -0.66 -0.75
C LEU A 160 -6.16 -1.93 -0.09
N LYS A 161 -6.02 -3.07 -0.79
CA LYS A 161 -6.34 -4.41 -0.26
C LYS A 161 -5.33 -4.80 0.81
N GLY A 162 -5.82 -5.37 1.92
CA GLY A 162 -4.97 -6.03 2.92
C GLY A 162 -4.86 -7.55 2.74
N THR A 163 -4.32 -8.21 3.76
CA THR A 163 -4.04 -9.64 3.74
C THR A 163 -5.30 -10.48 3.57
N SER A 164 -5.30 -11.40 2.60
CA SER A 164 -6.35 -12.42 2.49
C SER A 164 -6.06 -13.56 3.46
N LEU A 165 -6.79 -13.57 4.58
CA LEU A 165 -6.63 -14.58 5.62
C LEU A 165 -7.35 -15.87 5.18
N TRP A 166 -6.60 -16.98 5.08
CA TRP A 166 -7.09 -18.25 4.49
C TRP A 166 -8.33 -18.87 5.17
N PHE A 167 -8.72 -18.37 6.35
CA PHE A 167 -9.89 -18.76 7.12
C PHE A 167 -11.08 -17.79 7.00
N PHE A 168 -10.93 -16.69 6.23
CA PHE A 168 -12.00 -15.75 5.87
C PHE A 168 -12.17 -15.61 4.35
N ASP A 169 -11.06 -15.66 3.59
CA ASP A 169 -11.01 -15.33 2.17
C ASP A 169 -10.27 -16.42 1.35
N PRO A 170 -10.53 -16.54 0.03
CA PRO A 170 -9.74 -17.37 -0.86
C PRO A 170 -8.24 -17.01 -0.83
N PRO A 171 -7.31 -17.98 -0.70
CA PRO A 171 -5.90 -17.72 -0.47
C PRO A 171 -5.14 -17.39 -1.78
N GLU A 172 -5.42 -16.22 -2.37
CA GLU A 172 -4.76 -15.78 -3.63
C GLU A 172 -3.39 -15.11 -3.44
N THR A 173 -3.26 -14.26 -2.41
CA THR A 173 -2.08 -13.37 -2.17
C THR A 173 -1.33 -13.68 -0.87
N THR A 174 -1.85 -14.61 -0.07
CA THR A 174 -1.52 -14.87 1.34
C THR A 174 -0.02 -15.10 1.62
N ASN A 175 0.78 -15.50 0.63
CA ASN A 175 2.21 -15.73 0.81
C ASN A 175 3.03 -14.43 0.89
N ASN A 176 2.75 -13.44 0.03
CA ASN A 176 3.45 -12.15 0.00
C ASN A 176 2.83 -11.13 0.96
N ASP A 177 1.52 -11.19 1.15
CA ASP A 177 0.81 -10.55 2.27
C ASP A 177 1.58 -10.78 3.58
N ARG A 178 1.72 -12.06 3.98
CA ARG A 178 2.41 -12.50 5.21
C ARG A 178 3.90 -12.15 5.26
N VAL A 179 4.55 -11.87 4.12
CA VAL A 179 5.91 -11.31 4.15
C VAL A 179 5.85 -9.87 4.63
N ASN A 180 5.00 -9.03 4.04
CA ASN A 180 4.89 -7.62 4.41
C ASN A 180 4.33 -7.46 5.84
N ASP A 181 3.33 -8.24 6.24
CA ASP A 181 2.80 -8.28 7.62
C ASP A 181 3.90 -8.45 8.67
N ASN A 182 4.70 -9.52 8.55
CA ASN A 182 5.76 -9.81 9.51
C ASN A 182 6.99 -8.89 9.35
N LEU A 183 7.13 -8.20 8.22
CA LEU A 183 8.20 -7.22 7.99
C LEU A 183 7.88 -5.86 8.64
N PHE A 184 6.59 -5.47 8.62
CA PHE A 184 6.09 -4.25 9.24
C PHE A 184 5.81 -4.42 10.74
N GLY A 185 4.99 -5.41 11.10
CA GLY A 185 4.40 -5.54 12.45
C GLY A 185 5.20 -6.34 13.47
N SER A 186 6.35 -6.92 13.12
CA SER A 186 7.14 -7.75 14.05
C SER A 186 8.41 -7.06 14.57
N CYS A 187 8.80 -7.40 15.79
CA CYS A 187 9.97 -6.81 16.44
C CYS A 187 11.29 -7.28 15.82
N CYS A 188 11.36 -8.50 15.31
CA CYS A 188 12.56 -9.04 14.66
C CYS A 188 12.20 -10.05 13.55
N CYS A 189 11.53 -9.59 12.49
CA CYS A 189 11.23 -10.39 11.28
C CYS A 189 10.53 -11.75 11.52
N GLY A 190 9.65 -11.86 12.52
CA GLY A 190 9.02 -13.13 12.90
C GLY A 190 9.97 -14.14 13.56
N GLN A 191 11.08 -13.68 14.13
CA GLN A 191 12.03 -14.47 14.93
C GLN A 191 11.82 -14.26 16.45
N GLY A 192 12.48 -15.07 17.28
CA GLY A 192 12.51 -14.92 18.74
C GLY A 192 11.17 -15.04 19.48
N GLY A 193 10.22 -15.78 18.91
CA GLY A 193 8.95 -16.12 19.53
C GLY A 193 8.45 -17.49 19.07
N GLN A 194 7.24 -17.55 18.53
CA GLN A 194 6.54 -18.82 18.31
C GLN A 194 7.04 -19.57 17.06
N TYR A 195 7.11 -20.90 17.14
CA TYR A 195 7.70 -21.74 16.09
C TYR A 195 7.00 -21.66 14.72
N ALA A 196 5.70 -21.34 14.72
CA ALA A 196 4.86 -21.29 13.52
C ALA A 196 5.01 -19.97 12.72
N TRP A 197 5.66 -18.95 13.29
CA TRP A 197 5.84 -17.65 12.63
C TRP A 197 6.65 -17.75 11.35
N LYS A 198 6.15 -17.11 10.27
CA LYS A 198 6.89 -16.99 9.02
C LYS A 198 8.04 -16.00 9.21
N ARG A 199 9.27 -16.53 9.35
CA ARG A 199 10.50 -15.73 9.35
C ARG A 199 10.67 -15.03 8.00
N VAL A 200 10.87 -13.70 8.01
CA VAL A 200 11.00 -12.89 6.77
C VAL A 200 12.41 -12.32 6.56
N CYS A 201 13.25 -12.32 7.59
CA CYS A 201 14.68 -12.04 7.54
C CYS A 201 15.42 -12.77 8.68
N GLU A 202 16.74 -12.68 8.69
CA GLU A 202 17.61 -13.41 9.64
C GLU A 202 18.52 -12.41 10.36
N CYS A 203 17.92 -11.61 11.24
CA CYS A 203 18.58 -10.53 11.99
C CYS A 203 18.61 -10.76 13.50
N GLN A 204 17.89 -11.76 14.02
CA GLN A 204 18.08 -12.24 15.40
C GLN A 204 19.46 -12.87 15.54
N THR A 205 20.22 -12.49 16.57
CA THR A 205 21.54 -13.09 16.88
C THR A 205 21.55 -13.88 18.19
N ASP A 206 20.63 -13.59 19.11
CA ASP A 206 20.45 -14.32 20.37
C ASP A 206 19.00 -14.17 20.87
N ALA A 207 18.62 -14.83 21.97
CA ALA A 207 17.33 -14.66 22.62
C ALA A 207 16.99 -13.18 22.84
N LYS A 208 15.81 -12.75 22.34
CA LYS A 208 15.32 -11.35 22.37
C LYS A 208 16.33 -10.29 21.87
N THR A 209 17.34 -10.68 21.09
CA THR A 209 18.43 -9.79 20.65
C THR A 209 18.53 -9.75 19.13
N CYS A 210 18.42 -8.56 18.54
CA CYS A 210 18.28 -8.38 17.10
C CYS A 210 19.13 -7.23 16.54
N ASN A 211 19.75 -7.43 15.38
CA ASN A 211 20.55 -6.43 14.69
C ASN A 211 19.64 -5.40 13.99
N ALA A 212 19.64 -4.16 14.46
CA ALA A 212 18.81 -3.07 13.96
C ALA A 212 19.15 -2.69 12.51
N THR A 213 20.44 -2.59 12.18
CA THR A 213 20.93 -2.30 10.82
C THR A 213 20.44 -3.34 9.81
N CYS A 214 20.50 -4.61 10.21
CA CYS A 214 20.00 -5.75 9.43
C CYS A 214 18.46 -5.70 9.26
N LEU A 215 17.70 -5.38 10.31
CA LEU A 215 16.24 -5.24 10.23
C LEU A 215 15.83 -4.12 9.28
N VAL A 216 16.44 -2.95 9.43
CA VAL A 216 16.15 -1.75 8.64
C VAL A 216 16.51 -1.98 7.17
N SER A 217 17.67 -2.58 6.89
CA SER A 217 18.06 -3.00 5.53
C SER A 217 17.10 -4.04 4.95
N SER A 218 16.72 -5.05 5.75
CA SER A 218 15.77 -6.09 5.33
C SER A 218 14.39 -5.53 5.03
N LEU A 219 13.89 -4.61 5.85
CA LEU A 219 12.62 -3.91 5.64
C LEU A 219 12.65 -3.13 4.34
N ARG A 220 13.57 -2.15 4.20
CA ARG A 220 13.67 -1.29 3.01
C ARG A 220 13.89 -2.10 1.72
N LYS A 221 14.58 -3.24 1.78
CA LYS A 221 14.80 -4.12 0.61
C LYS A 221 13.61 -5.04 0.28
N LYS A 222 12.77 -5.40 1.25
CA LYS A 222 11.70 -6.42 1.08
C LYS A 222 10.28 -5.87 1.17
N SER A 223 10.08 -4.60 1.51
CA SER A 223 8.77 -3.93 1.61
C SER A 223 8.15 -3.66 0.24
N SER A 224 7.90 -4.72 -0.54
CA SER A 224 7.43 -4.64 -1.92
C SER A 224 6.12 -3.85 -2.04
N TYR A 225 5.21 -3.98 -1.06
CA TYR A 225 3.91 -3.30 -1.11
C TYR A 225 4.04 -1.79 -0.84
N TYR A 226 4.96 -1.36 0.02
CA TYR A 226 5.24 0.07 0.21
C TYR A 226 5.85 0.69 -1.06
N HIS A 227 6.82 0.01 -1.71
CA HIS A 227 7.39 0.48 -2.98
C HIS A 227 6.35 0.52 -4.11
N ALA A 228 5.48 -0.50 -4.18
CA ALA A 228 4.37 -0.55 -5.12
C ALA A 228 3.38 0.60 -4.90
N ALA A 229 3.03 0.91 -3.64
CA ALA A 229 2.11 2.01 -3.30
C ALA A 229 2.68 3.39 -3.65
N ARG A 230 4.00 3.60 -3.49
CA ARG A 230 4.66 4.85 -3.94
C ARG A 230 4.60 5.00 -5.46
N ALA A 231 4.86 3.92 -6.20
CA ALA A 231 4.72 3.91 -7.66
C ALA A 231 3.26 4.10 -8.11
N LEU A 232 2.29 3.57 -7.35
CA LEU A 232 0.85 3.76 -7.57
C LEU A 232 0.47 5.24 -7.37
N TYR A 233 0.82 5.83 -6.23
CA TYR A 233 0.57 7.24 -5.93
C TYR A 233 1.12 8.17 -7.02
N HIS A 234 2.36 7.95 -7.47
CA HIS A 234 2.94 8.76 -8.55
C HIS A 234 2.22 8.60 -9.90
N ASN A 235 1.58 7.47 -10.17
CA ASN A 235 0.69 7.33 -11.33
C ASN A 235 -0.66 8.03 -11.11
N VAL A 236 -1.25 7.93 -9.92
CA VAL A 236 -2.51 8.63 -9.57
C VAL A 236 -2.32 10.14 -9.71
N THR A 237 -1.23 10.72 -9.19
CA THR A 237 -0.93 12.15 -9.34
C THR A 237 -0.58 12.56 -10.78
N ALA A 238 -0.25 11.61 -11.66
CA ALA A 238 -0.02 11.89 -13.09
C ALA A 238 -1.33 11.87 -13.91
N LEU A 239 -2.28 10.99 -13.55
CA LEU A 239 -3.61 10.94 -14.16
C LEU A 239 -4.53 12.06 -13.62
N TYR A 240 -4.39 12.40 -12.34
CA TYR A 240 -5.23 13.36 -11.62
C TYR A 240 -4.40 14.52 -11.02
N PRO A 241 -3.69 15.32 -11.85
CA PRO A 241 -2.69 16.28 -11.38
C PRO A 241 -3.23 17.49 -10.59
N ASN A 242 -4.56 17.66 -10.54
CA ASN A 242 -5.24 18.74 -9.83
C ASN A 242 -6.24 18.23 -8.77
N ALA A 243 -6.14 16.95 -8.38
CA ALA A 243 -7.06 16.35 -7.42
C ALA A 243 -6.46 16.25 -6.01
N ASP A 244 -7.32 16.40 -5.00
CA ASP A 244 -7.03 15.93 -3.65
C ASP A 244 -6.95 14.40 -3.65
N VAL A 245 -5.88 13.84 -3.11
CA VAL A 245 -5.71 12.38 -2.96
C VAL A 245 -5.92 11.99 -1.51
N TRP A 246 -6.91 11.14 -1.29
CA TRP A 246 -7.24 10.52 -0.01
C TRP A 246 -6.94 9.02 -0.06
N LEU A 247 -6.65 8.43 1.10
CA LEU A 247 -6.28 7.01 1.20
C LEU A 247 -7.23 6.24 2.11
N THR A 248 -7.50 4.99 1.76
CA THR A 248 -8.21 4.03 2.62
C THR A 248 -7.58 2.64 2.54
N GLY A 249 -7.83 1.82 3.55
CA GLY A 249 -7.34 0.45 3.59
C GLY A 249 -7.70 -0.26 4.89
N HIS A 250 -7.71 -1.58 4.84
CA HIS A 250 -7.99 -2.44 5.98
C HIS A 250 -6.79 -3.36 6.26
N SER A 251 -6.49 -3.63 7.54
CA SER A 251 -5.39 -4.52 7.94
C SER A 251 -4.05 -4.09 7.29
N LEU A 252 -3.32 -5.00 6.62
CA LEU A 252 -2.11 -4.69 5.84
C LEU A 252 -2.31 -3.54 4.81
N GLY A 253 -3.48 -3.45 4.19
CA GLY A 253 -3.79 -2.40 3.22
C GLY A 253 -3.88 -1.03 3.91
N GLY A 254 -4.38 -1.00 5.15
CA GLY A 254 -4.39 0.18 6.00
C GLY A 254 -2.97 0.61 6.39
N VAL A 255 -2.08 -0.33 6.74
CA VAL A 255 -0.65 -0.04 7.01
C VAL A 255 0.04 0.55 5.77
N VAL A 256 -0.19 -0.01 4.58
CA VAL A 256 0.42 0.54 3.36
C VAL A 256 -0.14 1.93 3.03
N SER A 257 -1.43 2.17 3.31
CA SER A 257 -2.07 3.49 3.18
C SER A 257 -1.55 4.50 4.20
N SER A 258 -1.37 4.15 5.49
CA SER A 258 -0.83 5.07 6.50
C SER A 258 0.65 5.41 6.25
N LEU A 259 1.46 4.43 5.84
CA LEU A 259 2.84 4.66 5.42
C LEU A 259 2.91 5.63 4.22
N LEU A 260 2.01 5.49 3.25
CA LEU A 260 1.90 6.39 2.11
C LEU A 260 1.41 7.79 2.54
N GLY A 261 0.42 7.85 3.43
CA GLY A 261 -0.15 9.07 4.00
C GLY A 261 0.87 9.89 4.79
N ALA A 262 1.70 9.23 5.62
CA ALA A 262 2.80 9.85 6.33
C ALA A 262 3.92 10.34 5.39
N THR A 263 4.20 9.60 4.30
CA THR A 263 5.26 9.94 3.33
C THR A 263 4.95 11.20 2.53
N TYR A 264 3.69 11.40 2.13
CA TYR A 264 3.28 12.50 1.25
C TYR A 264 2.34 13.52 1.93
N GLY A 265 1.97 13.32 3.20
CA GLY A 265 1.08 14.20 3.96
C GLY A 265 -0.35 14.20 3.42
N LEU A 266 -0.99 13.03 3.38
CA LEU A 266 -2.30 12.81 2.79
C LEU A 266 -3.35 12.39 3.84
N PRO A 267 -4.60 12.89 3.76
CA PRO A 267 -5.71 12.36 4.55
C PRO A 267 -5.93 10.87 4.31
N THR A 268 -5.93 10.08 5.39
CA THR A 268 -5.90 8.62 5.38
C THR A 268 -6.80 8.09 6.49
N LEU A 269 -7.84 7.34 6.15
CA LEU A 269 -8.68 6.62 7.12
C LEU A 269 -8.42 5.12 6.96
N THR A 270 -8.08 4.42 8.04
CA THR A 270 -7.78 2.98 8.01
C THR A 270 -8.72 2.20 8.94
N PHE A 271 -8.83 0.88 8.72
CA PHE A 271 -9.76 0.01 9.46
C PHE A 271 -9.06 -1.25 9.96
N GLU A 272 -9.20 -1.56 11.26
CA GLU A 272 -8.50 -2.65 11.99
C GLU A 272 -7.03 -2.82 11.57
N THR A 273 -6.34 -1.69 11.41
CA THR A 273 -4.94 -1.66 10.98
C THR A 273 -4.05 -2.09 12.14
N PHE A 274 -3.03 -2.91 11.89
CA PHE A 274 -2.08 -3.26 12.95
C PHE A 274 -1.07 -2.14 13.19
N PRO A 275 -0.49 -2.01 14.40
CA PRO A 275 0.32 -0.85 14.75
C PRO A 275 1.55 -0.66 13.84
N ASP A 276 1.62 0.51 13.20
CA ASP A 276 2.46 0.78 12.03
C ASP A 276 3.65 1.72 12.30
N ALA A 277 3.70 2.38 13.45
CA ALA A 277 4.76 3.34 13.79
C ALA A 277 6.16 2.72 13.73
N LEU A 278 6.29 1.45 14.15
CA LEU A 278 7.51 0.65 14.04
C LEU A 278 8.00 0.54 12.58
N ALA A 279 7.08 0.31 11.64
CA ALA A 279 7.39 0.19 10.22
C ALA A 279 7.78 1.55 9.62
N ALA A 280 7.01 2.60 9.94
CA ALA A 280 7.26 3.96 9.48
C ALA A 280 8.61 4.50 9.96
N HIS A 281 8.93 4.33 11.25
CA HIS A 281 10.24 4.67 11.81
C HIS A 281 11.38 3.91 11.12
N ARG A 282 11.26 2.58 10.98
CA ARG A 282 12.31 1.75 10.36
C ARG A 282 12.47 1.96 8.85
N LEU A 283 11.42 2.32 8.13
CA LEU A 283 11.52 2.78 6.74
C LEU A 283 12.27 4.11 6.65
N GLY A 284 12.29 4.91 7.72
CA GLY A 284 12.91 6.24 7.74
C GLY A 284 12.07 7.26 6.98
N LEU A 285 10.74 7.22 7.17
CA LEU A 285 9.84 8.22 6.61
C LEU A 285 10.24 9.64 7.08
N PRO A 286 10.08 10.67 6.25
CA PRO A 286 10.44 12.03 6.64
C PRO A 286 9.56 12.52 7.81
N THR A 287 10.16 13.18 8.79
CA THR A 287 9.47 13.79 9.94
C THR A 287 9.94 15.23 10.17
N PRO A 288 9.06 16.13 10.65
CA PRO A 288 9.45 17.51 10.94
C PRO A 288 10.34 17.62 12.18
N PRO A 289 11.14 18.70 12.30
CA PRO A 289 11.99 18.94 13.46
C PRO A 289 11.26 18.80 14.81
N GLY A 290 11.80 17.95 15.69
CA GLY A 290 11.23 17.66 17.00
C GLY A 290 10.11 16.61 17.02
N HIS A 291 9.68 16.07 15.87
CA HIS A 291 8.83 14.88 15.81
C HIS A 291 9.64 13.62 15.48
N GLN A 292 9.42 12.57 16.27
CA GLN A 292 9.91 11.21 16.03
C GLN A 292 8.73 10.24 16.14
N ILE A 293 8.50 9.46 15.08
CA ILE A 293 7.44 8.44 15.01
C ILE A 293 7.69 7.40 16.11
N GLY A 294 6.65 7.08 16.88
CA GLY A 294 6.71 6.07 17.94
C GLY A 294 7.62 6.41 19.13
N GLN A 295 8.07 7.66 19.28
CA GLN A 295 8.82 8.15 20.46
C GLN A 295 8.47 9.57 20.91
N SER A 296 7.61 10.29 20.17
CA SER A 296 7.25 11.68 20.51
C SER A 296 6.44 11.80 21.80
N GLY A 297 6.96 12.57 22.76
CA GLY A 297 6.21 13.03 23.94
C GLY A 297 5.27 14.22 23.67
N ARG A 298 4.93 14.49 22.40
CA ARG A 298 4.11 15.62 21.95
C ARG A 298 3.26 15.20 20.75
N GLN A 299 2.04 15.73 20.67
CA GLN A 299 1.18 15.58 19.49
C GLN A 299 1.75 16.34 18.28
N HIS A 300 1.41 15.90 17.07
CA HIS A 300 1.89 16.47 15.81
C HIS A 300 0.74 16.50 14.77
N TYR A 301 0.73 17.52 13.92
CA TYR A 301 -0.28 17.72 12.86
C TYR A 301 -0.08 16.73 11.72
N THR A 302 -0.92 15.70 11.66
CA THR A 302 -0.89 14.64 10.64
C THR A 302 -2.32 14.23 10.28
N GLY A 303 -2.49 13.49 9.19
CA GLY A 303 -3.82 13.14 8.63
C GLY A 303 -4.15 11.66 8.57
N THR A 304 -3.49 10.81 9.37
CA THR A 304 -3.85 9.39 9.49
C THR A 304 -4.76 9.15 10.69
N PHE A 305 -5.89 8.48 10.45
CA PHE A 305 -6.90 8.10 11.44
C PHE A 305 -7.16 6.60 11.34
N HIS A 306 -6.71 5.83 12.33
CA HIS A 306 -6.92 4.38 12.39
C HIS A 306 -8.17 4.08 13.20
N PHE A 307 -9.25 3.67 12.52
CA PHE A 307 -10.43 3.14 13.16
C PHE A 307 -10.22 1.67 13.49
N GLY A 308 -10.58 1.26 14.70
CA GLY A 308 -10.54 -0.14 15.09
C GLY A 308 -11.21 -0.37 16.44
N HIS A 309 -11.17 -1.60 16.96
CA HIS A 309 -11.89 -1.92 18.19
C HIS A 309 -11.13 -2.80 19.19
N THR A 310 -11.39 -2.64 20.49
CA THR A 310 -10.62 -3.30 21.58
C THR A 310 -10.66 -4.83 21.54
N ALA A 311 -11.67 -5.44 20.92
CA ALA A 311 -11.74 -6.90 20.73
C ALA A 311 -10.92 -7.47 19.56
N ASP A 312 -10.31 -6.65 18.68
CA ASP A 312 -9.45 -7.18 17.62
C ASP A 312 -8.01 -7.33 18.11
N PRO A 313 -7.46 -8.55 18.23
CA PRO A 313 -6.07 -8.75 18.63
C PRO A 313 -5.07 -8.23 17.58
N ILE A 314 -5.44 -7.98 16.32
CA ILE A 314 -4.52 -7.42 15.31
C ILE A 314 -4.38 -5.90 15.48
N TYR A 315 -5.48 -5.14 15.53
CA TYR A 315 -5.48 -3.68 15.76
C TYR A 315 -4.73 -3.26 17.04
N VAL A 316 -4.91 -3.99 18.15
CA VAL A 316 -4.21 -3.74 19.43
C VAL A 316 -2.84 -4.44 19.54
N GLY A 317 -2.39 -5.10 18.46
CA GLY A 317 -1.08 -5.78 18.37
C GLY A 317 -0.89 -6.95 19.35
N ASN A 318 -1.96 -7.58 19.84
CA ASN A 318 -1.93 -8.71 20.78
C ASN A 318 -1.91 -10.08 20.09
N CYS A 319 -2.04 -10.16 18.76
CA CYS A 319 -2.14 -11.43 18.03
C CYS A 319 -0.78 -12.13 17.81
N ASN A 320 -0.10 -12.47 18.91
CA ASN A 320 1.24 -13.08 18.93
C ASN A 320 1.45 -14.20 19.99
N SER A 321 0.44 -14.50 20.81
CA SER A 321 0.49 -15.62 21.78
C SER A 321 0.61 -16.99 21.08
N TYR A 322 1.10 -18.01 21.80
CA TYR A 322 1.39 -19.35 21.25
C TYR A 322 0.14 -20.09 20.74
N ASP A 323 -1.00 -19.81 21.35
CA ASP A 323 -2.34 -20.34 21.07
C ASP A 323 -3.16 -19.45 20.13
N SER A 324 -2.65 -18.26 19.77
CA SER A 324 -3.35 -17.35 18.87
C SER A 324 -3.41 -17.90 17.44
N SER A 325 -4.58 -17.74 16.81
CA SER A 325 -4.81 -18.06 15.40
C SER A 325 -3.84 -17.35 14.45
N CYS A 326 -3.43 -16.12 14.77
CA CYS A 326 -2.40 -15.39 14.03
C CYS A 326 -1.05 -16.14 14.06
N THR A 327 -0.59 -16.56 15.24
CA THR A 327 0.61 -17.40 15.37
C THR A 327 0.50 -18.68 14.56
N LEU A 328 -0.63 -19.40 14.66
CA LEU A 328 -0.86 -20.66 13.94
C LEU A 328 -0.92 -20.46 12.41
N ALA A 329 -1.41 -19.31 11.95
CA ALA A 329 -1.35 -18.90 10.55
C ALA A 329 0.00 -18.25 10.16
N GLY A 330 0.95 -18.13 11.09
CA GLY A 330 2.32 -17.68 10.87
C GLY A 330 2.57 -16.18 10.90
N TYR A 331 1.64 -15.38 11.44
CA TYR A 331 1.79 -13.94 11.66
C TYR A 331 2.43 -13.64 13.03
N ALA A 332 3.17 -12.53 13.10
CA ALA A 332 3.96 -12.11 14.26
C ALA A 332 3.74 -10.64 14.61
N PHE A 333 2.48 -10.24 14.83
CA PHE A 333 2.10 -8.86 15.18
C PHE A 333 2.54 -8.53 16.62
N GLN A 334 3.69 -7.88 16.77
CA GLN A 334 4.34 -7.53 18.05
C GLN A 334 4.42 -6.02 18.30
N SER A 335 4.20 -5.19 17.28
CA SER A 335 4.07 -3.74 17.43
C SER A 335 2.84 -3.35 18.24
N LYS A 336 2.87 -2.14 18.79
CA LYS A 336 1.90 -1.55 19.71
C LYS A 336 1.52 -0.12 19.37
N CYS A 337 2.41 0.63 18.73
CA CYS A 337 2.24 2.06 18.50
C CYS A 337 1.76 2.35 17.08
N HIS A 338 0.76 3.21 16.96
CA HIS A 338 0.21 3.70 15.69
C HIS A 338 0.79 5.05 15.29
N THR A 339 0.79 5.33 13.99
CA THR A 339 0.96 6.68 13.43
C THR A 339 -0.34 7.47 13.55
N GLY A 340 -0.28 8.80 13.67
CA GLY A 340 -1.48 9.64 13.68
C GLY A 340 -2.41 9.41 14.87
N PHE A 341 -3.70 9.24 14.60
CA PHE A 341 -4.75 9.14 15.63
C PHE A 341 -5.42 7.76 15.63
N ASN A 342 -5.60 7.19 16.81
CA ASN A 342 -6.39 5.98 17.08
C ASN A 342 -7.83 6.36 17.41
N CYS A 343 -8.77 5.90 16.58
CA CYS A 343 -10.20 6.12 16.69
C CYS A 343 -10.87 4.81 17.16
N THR A 344 -10.66 4.46 18.44
CA THR A 344 -10.97 3.12 18.97
C THR A 344 -12.39 2.99 19.56
N TYR A 345 -13.14 1.99 19.11
CA TYR A 345 -14.39 1.54 19.75
C TYR A 345 -14.10 0.52 20.87
N ASP A 346 -14.67 0.69 22.08
CA ASP A 346 -14.46 -0.27 23.18
C ASP A 346 -15.48 -1.43 23.16
N THR A 347 -15.38 -2.30 22.15
CA THR A 347 -16.26 -3.47 22.02
C THR A 347 -16.13 -4.45 23.19
N VAL A 348 -14.99 -4.51 23.87
CA VAL A 348 -14.80 -5.30 25.10
C VAL A 348 -15.56 -4.68 26.28
N GLY A 349 -15.41 -3.37 26.53
CA GLY A 349 -16.07 -2.66 27.63
C GLY A 349 -17.56 -2.47 27.43
N ASP A 350 -17.98 -1.91 26.29
CA ASP A 350 -19.37 -1.52 26.02
C ASP A 350 -20.27 -2.73 25.71
N LYS A 351 -19.75 -3.69 24.93
CA LYS A 351 -20.52 -4.82 24.38
C LYS A 351 -20.12 -6.18 24.97
N GLY A 352 -19.15 -6.23 25.88
CA GLY A 352 -18.69 -7.47 26.51
C GLY A 352 -18.03 -8.48 25.56
N TRP A 353 -17.50 -8.01 24.43
CA TRP A 353 -16.92 -8.90 23.42
C TRP A 353 -15.66 -9.61 23.94
N ARG A 354 -15.47 -10.85 23.49
CA ARG A 354 -14.21 -11.57 23.71
C ARG A 354 -13.23 -11.20 22.60
N VAL A 355 -11.98 -10.90 22.98
CA VAL A 355 -10.89 -10.68 22.02
C VAL A 355 -10.77 -11.89 21.09
N SER A 356 -10.85 -11.67 19.78
CA SER A 356 -10.94 -12.76 18.79
C SER A 356 -10.45 -12.31 17.42
N ILE A 357 -9.76 -13.20 16.69
CA ILE A 357 -9.46 -12.92 15.28
C ILE A 357 -10.73 -12.78 14.43
N GLY A 358 -11.84 -13.42 14.85
CA GLY A 358 -13.11 -13.43 14.12
C GLY A 358 -13.69 -12.04 13.89
N THR A 359 -13.41 -11.10 14.79
CA THR A 359 -13.92 -9.72 14.72
C THR A 359 -13.08 -8.81 13.83
N HIS A 360 -11.86 -9.21 13.45
CA HIS A 360 -11.00 -8.47 12.50
C HIS A 360 -11.57 -8.40 11.08
N ARG A 361 -12.54 -9.25 10.68
CA ARG A 361 -13.03 -9.25 9.28
C ARG A 361 -13.80 -7.94 9.01
N ILE A 362 -13.33 -7.12 8.06
CA ILE A 362 -13.91 -5.82 7.69
C ILE A 362 -15.44 -5.80 7.55
N SER A 363 -16.07 -6.87 7.04
CA SER A 363 -17.53 -6.98 6.95
C SER A 363 -18.23 -7.05 8.33
N SER A 364 -17.61 -7.70 9.32
CA SER A 364 -18.08 -7.72 10.71
C SER A 364 -17.74 -6.41 11.42
N VAL A 365 -16.61 -5.78 11.11
CA VAL A 365 -16.29 -4.42 11.61
C VAL A 365 -17.36 -3.43 11.15
N ILE A 366 -17.69 -3.43 9.85
CA ILE A 366 -18.75 -2.58 9.29
C ILE A 366 -20.09 -2.85 9.98
N LYS A 367 -20.57 -4.10 9.99
CA LYS A 367 -21.92 -4.44 10.45
C LYS A 367 -22.07 -4.41 11.98
N ASP A 368 -21.16 -5.06 12.68
CA ASP A 368 -21.29 -5.38 14.11
C ASP A 368 -20.60 -4.32 15.00
N VAL A 369 -19.82 -3.39 14.41
CA VAL A 369 -19.25 -2.20 15.08
C VAL A 369 -19.71 -0.89 14.44
N LEU A 370 -19.33 -0.58 13.20
CA LEU A 370 -19.55 0.76 12.62
C LEU A 370 -21.04 1.09 12.42
N GLU A 371 -21.85 0.19 11.86
CA GLU A 371 -23.31 0.35 11.80
C GLU A 371 -23.91 0.36 13.23
N ALA A 372 -23.37 -0.46 14.14
CA ALA A 372 -23.92 -0.80 15.47
C ALA A 372 -23.44 0.06 16.67
N TYR A 373 -22.73 1.16 16.44
CA TYR A 373 -22.46 2.23 17.41
C TYR A 373 -23.12 3.52 16.90
N ASP A 374 -23.83 4.28 17.75
CA ASP A 374 -24.57 5.46 17.30
C ASP A 374 -23.66 6.60 16.81
N THR A 375 -22.47 6.75 17.39
CA THR A 375 -21.46 7.76 17.05
C THR A 375 -20.11 7.13 16.72
N VAL A 376 -19.25 7.88 16.02
CA VAL A 376 -17.81 7.56 15.92
C VAL A 376 -17.10 7.82 17.26
N PRO A 377 -15.97 7.16 17.55
CA PRO A 377 -15.21 7.35 18.79
C PRO A 377 -14.33 8.61 18.74
N VAL A 378 -13.87 9.05 19.91
CA VAL A 378 -12.92 10.16 20.01
C VAL A 378 -11.52 9.69 19.59
N CYS A 379 -10.99 10.27 18.52
CA CYS A 379 -9.67 9.95 17.99
C CYS A 379 -8.55 10.58 18.84
N THR A 380 -7.53 9.80 19.24
CA THR A 380 -6.42 10.26 20.09
C THR A 380 -5.04 9.76 19.61
N GLN A 381 -3.97 10.53 19.80
CA GLN A 381 -2.62 10.14 19.34
C GLN A 381 -1.83 9.36 20.41
N ASP A 382 -1.03 8.37 19.98
CA ASP A 382 -0.12 7.60 20.85
C ASP A 382 1.09 8.42 21.32
N VAL A 383 0.91 9.19 22.40
CA VAL A 383 1.99 10.00 23.00
C VAL A 383 2.90 9.14 23.87
N GLY A 384 4.19 9.08 23.54
CA GLY A 384 5.20 8.35 24.34
C GLY A 384 5.04 6.82 24.37
N CYS A 385 4.24 6.25 23.45
CA CYS A 385 4.21 4.80 23.23
C CYS A 385 5.61 4.26 22.87
N LYS A 386 5.90 2.99 23.14
CA LYS A 386 7.16 2.35 22.78
C LYS A 386 6.97 0.90 22.31
N ASP A 387 7.26 0.67 21.03
CA ASP A 387 7.32 -0.67 20.45
C ASP A 387 8.48 -1.51 21.03
N CYS A 388 8.28 -2.83 21.01
CA CYS A 388 9.35 -3.82 21.18
C CYS A 388 10.23 -3.67 22.44
N SER A 389 9.64 -3.20 23.54
CA SER A 389 10.33 -2.99 24.83
C SER A 389 11.01 -4.23 25.42
N GLU A 390 10.56 -5.43 25.04
CA GLU A 390 11.17 -6.72 25.41
C GLU A 390 12.47 -7.06 24.64
N TRP A 391 12.82 -6.30 23.60
CA TRP A 391 13.90 -6.63 22.67
C TRP A 391 15.13 -5.74 22.85
N SER A 392 16.31 -6.37 22.89
CA SER A 392 17.60 -5.69 22.78
C SER A 392 17.98 -5.49 21.31
N PHE A 393 18.21 -4.24 20.92
CA PHE A 393 18.64 -3.87 19.57
C PHE A 393 20.07 -3.33 19.59
N PHE A 394 20.85 -3.68 18.57
CA PHE A 394 22.22 -3.18 18.38
C PHE A 394 22.51 -2.94 16.90
N GLU A 395 23.51 -2.11 16.60
CA GLU A 395 23.94 -1.78 15.24
C GLU A 395 25.26 -2.47 14.89
N GLY A 396 25.43 -2.83 13.61
CA GLY A 396 26.72 -3.36 13.11
C GLY A 396 26.62 -4.15 11.81
N ASN A 397 27.52 -3.85 10.88
CA ASN A 397 27.60 -4.46 9.54
C ASN A 397 28.32 -5.83 9.52
N GLY A 398 28.02 -6.71 10.47
CA GLY A 398 28.55 -8.07 10.46
C GLY A 398 28.29 -8.88 11.72
N THR A 399 28.20 -10.20 11.56
CA THR A 399 28.26 -11.15 12.67
C THR A 399 29.64 -11.07 13.32
N LYS A 400 29.70 -10.56 14.56
CA LYS A 400 30.87 -10.75 15.42
C LYS A 400 30.93 -12.21 15.83
N THR A 401 31.54 -13.05 14.99
CA THR A 401 32.01 -14.38 15.41
C THR A 401 32.95 -14.18 16.58
N THR A 402 32.52 -14.54 17.79
CA THR A 402 33.31 -14.36 19.01
C THR A 402 34.57 -15.22 18.90
N THR A 403 35.73 -14.59 18.71
CA THR A 403 37.02 -15.26 18.61
C THR A 403 37.47 -15.81 19.96
N SER A 404 36.86 -16.91 20.38
CA SER A 404 37.35 -17.75 21.48
C SER A 404 38.71 -18.35 21.07
N SER A 405 39.76 -17.91 21.75
CA SER A 405 41.15 -18.17 21.37
C SER A 405 41.66 -19.53 21.88
N THR A 406 41.51 -20.57 21.08
CA THR A 406 42.24 -21.84 21.24
C THR A 406 43.31 -22.01 20.16
N LYS A 407 44.51 -22.44 20.58
CA LYS A 407 45.70 -22.53 19.72
C LYS A 407 45.89 -23.94 19.15
N THR A 408 46.56 -24.01 18.00
CA THR A 408 47.16 -25.22 17.37
C THR A 408 46.16 -26.30 16.92
N ALA A 409 46.47 -27.14 15.92
CA ALA A 409 47.75 -27.39 15.26
C ALA A 409 47.73 -27.15 13.73
N SER A 410 48.90 -27.28 13.09
CA SER A 410 49.10 -27.04 11.65
C SER A 410 49.08 -28.34 10.85
N SER A 411 48.56 -28.29 9.62
CA SER A 411 48.87 -29.25 8.56
C SER A 411 49.06 -28.48 7.25
N THR A 412 50.26 -28.55 6.69
CA THR A 412 50.66 -27.82 5.48
C THR A 412 50.19 -28.53 4.22
N GLU A 413 49.62 -27.80 3.26
CA GLU A 413 49.65 -28.21 1.86
C GLU A 413 49.63 -27.00 0.93
N LEU A 414 50.45 -27.02 -0.13
CA LEU A 414 50.47 -26.03 -1.19
C LEU A 414 49.84 -26.65 -2.43
N THR A 415 49.15 -25.88 -3.27
CA THR A 415 49.71 -25.50 -4.60
C THR A 415 48.83 -24.55 -5.41
N THR A 416 49.51 -23.75 -6.25
CA THR A 416 49.08 -23.18 -7.54
C THR A 416 47.74 -22.44 -7.67
N THR A 417 47.86 -21.12 -7.84
CA THR A 417 46.93 -20.29 -8.63
C THR A 417 47.04 -20.57 -10.14
N THR A 418 45.93 -20.67 -10.86
CA THR A 418 45.84 -20.37 -12.30
C THR A 418 44.52 -19.62 -12.60
N THR A 419 44.55 -18.75 -13.61
CA THR A 419 43.42 -17.88 -13.98
C THR A 419 43.04 -18.05 -15.44
N THR A 420 41.79 -18.42 -15.74
CA THR A 420 41.17 -18.27 -17.06
C THR A 420 39.69 -17.91 -16.94
N THR A 421 39.18 -17.20 -17.95
CA THR A 421 37.78 -16.75 -18.04
C THR A 421 37.03 -17.56 -19.09
N CYS A 422 35.88 -18.17 -18.74
CA CYS A 422 34.92 -18.67 -19.72
C CYS A 422 33.69 -17.76 -19.72
N ARG A 423 33.16 -17.38 -20.90
CA ARG A 423 32.08 -16.37 -21.01
C ARG A 423 30.65 -16.91 -20.89
N THR A 424 30.45 -18.23 -20.93
CA THR A 424 29.10 -18.84 -20.90
C THR A 424 29.10 -20.13 -20.06
N PRO A 425 28.83 -20.05 -18.74
CA PRO A 425 28.78 -21.23 -17.88
C PRO A 425 27.52 -22.08 -18.11
N GLY A 426 27.68 -23.41 -18.13
CA GLY A 426 26.58 -24.37 -18.22
C GLY A 426 26.91 -25.66 -17.46
N TRP A 427 25.89 -26.39 -17.00
CA TRP A 427 25.99 -27.46 -15.97
C TRP A 427 26.94 -28.63 -16.34
N TRP A 428 27.33 -28.78 -17.61
CA TRP A 428 28.28 -29.82 -18.08
C TRP A 428 29.38 -29.29 -19.03
N GLY A 429 29.85 -28.05 -18.84
CA GLY A 429 31.05 -27.50 -19.49
C GLY A 429 30.83 -26.51 -20.65
N CYS A 430 31.87 -25.74 -21.01
CA CYS A 430 31.84 -24.74 -22.10
C CYS A 430 31.79 -25.40 -23.50
N ARG A 431 31.12 -24.77 -24.48
CA ARG A 431 30.87 -25.32 -25.84
C ARG A 431 30.75 -24.24 -26.92
N ASP A 432 31.45 -24.43 -28.03
CA ASP A 432 31.42 -23.63 -29.28
C ASP A 432 31.77 -24.57 -30.47
N GLU A 433 31.36 -24.40 -31.74
CA GLU A 433 30.43 -23.43 -32.36
C GLU A 433 29.12 -24.15 -32.79
N SER A 434 28.71 -24.46 -34.05
CA SER A 434 29.21 -24.24 -35.42
C SER A 434 28.06 -23.98 -36.41
N THR A 435 28.24 -23.04 -37.34
CA THR A 435 27.22 -22.48 -38.24
C THR A 435 26.83 -23.38 -39.44
N THR A 436 25.53 -23.45 -39.80
CA THR A 436 24.95 -23.16 -41.15
C THR A 436 23.58 -23.82 -41.42
N THR A 437 22.51 -23.02 -41.55
CA THR A 437 21.41 -23.31 -42.51
C THR A 437 20.71 -22.02 -42.97
N LYS A 438 20.20 -21.98 -44.21
CA LYS A 438 19.41 -20.88 -44.76
C LYS A 438 17.91 -21.15 -44.55
N THR A 439 17.12 -20.14 -44.21
CA THR A 439 15.67 -20.08 -44.55
C THR A 439 15.25 -18.66 -44.92
N THR A 440 14.41 -18.61 -45.96
CA THR A 440 13.64 -17.51 -46.55
C THR A 440 13.16 -16.41 -45.59
N SER A 441 13.29 -15.16 -46.03
CA SER A 441 12.65 -13.98 -45.43
C SER A 441 11.17 -13.87 -45.80
N THR A 442 10.29 -13.72 -44.80
CA THR A 442 8.91 -13.25 -44.97
C THR A 442 8.71 -12.01 -44.12
N SER A 443 8.42 -10.88 -44.76
CA SER A 443 8.30 -9.57 -44.10
C SER A 443 6.89 -9.36 -43.53
N THR A 444 6.73 -9.52 -42.21
CA THR A 444 5.51 -9.11 -41.49
C THR A 444 5.84 -7.93 -40.59
N SER A 445 5.27 -6.76 -40.87
CA SER A 445 5.52 -5.53 -40.12
C SER A 445 4.77 -5.52 -38.79
N VAL A 446 5.41 -6.02 -37.72
CA VAL A 446 4.88 -5.92 -36.35
C VAL A 446 5.44 -4.65 -35.71
N SER A 447 4.57 -3.69 -35.39
CA SER A 447 4.93 -2.47 -34.67
C SER A 447 5.08 -2.76 -33.17
N SER A 448 6.20 -3.37 -32.78
CA SER A 448 6.53 -3.65 -31.38
C SER A 448 7.13 -2.42 -30.69
N SER A 449 6.28 -1.59 -30.08
CA SER A 449 6.72 -0.61 -29.08
C SER A 449 7.06 -1.34 -27.78
N THR A 450 8.31 -1.77 -27.65
CA THR A 450 8.82 -2.42 -26.42
C THR A 450 8.77 -1.41 -25.28
N CYS A 451 7.86 -1.60 -24.32
CA CYS A 451 7.78 -0.72 -23.16
C CYS A 451 9.01 -0.92 -22.26
N LEU A 452 9.83 0.11 -22.12
CA LEU A 452 11.01 0.11 -21.25
C LEU A 452 10.65 0.44 -19.79
N THR A 453 9.58 1.21 -19.60
CA THR A 453 9.14 1.74 -18.29
C THR A 453 7.67 1.41 -18.03
N PRO A 454 7.32 0.18 -17.58
CA PRO A 454 5.95 -0.16 -17.23
C PRO A 454 5.40 0.68 -16.08
N GLY A 455 4.09 0.94 -16.11
CA GLY A 455 3.32 1.53 -15.02
C GLY A 455 1.92 0.91 -14.93
N TRP A 456 1.26 1.11 -13.80
CA TRP A 456 -0.04 0.52 -13.46
C TRP A 456 -1.14 0.60 -14.53
N TRP A 457 -1.14 1.65 -15.36
CA TRP A 457 -2.14 1.86 -16.43
C TRP A 457 -1.49 2.13 -17.80
N GLY A 458 -0.34 1.51 -18.07
CA GLY A 458 0.36 1.60 -19.36
C GLY A 458 1.81 2.03 -19.27
N CYS A 459 2.43 2.34 -20.42
CA CYS A 459 3.85 2.64 -20.50
C CYS A 459 4.20 4.11 -20.20
N LYS A 460 5.33 4.33 -19.54
CA LYS A 460 5.87 5.65 -19.15
C LYS A 460 7.05 6.16 -19.99
N ASP A 461 7.34 5.51 -21.12
CA ASP A 461 8.54 5.84 -21.89
C ASP A 461 8.54 7.29 -22.38
N ALA A 462 9.67 7.97 -22.16
CA ALA A 462 9.81 9.38 -22.53
C ALA A 462 9.73 9.54 -24.06
N SER A 463 8.78 10.34 -24.53
CA SER A 463 8.60 10.63 -25.95
C SER A 463 9.80 11.38 -26.52
N THR A 464 10.72 10.65 -27.17
CA THR A 464 11.87 11.22 -27.88
C THR A 464 11.39 12.02 -29.09
N THR A 465 11.22 13.33 -28.91
CA THR A 465 10.85 14.26 -29.99
C THR A 465 12.02 14.45 -30.95
N THR A 466 12.16 13.54 -31.92
CA THR A 466 13.19 13.62 -32.98
C THR A 466 12.91 14.82 -33.89
N SER A 467 13.42 15.99 -33.51
CA SER A 467 13.32 17.23 -34.28
C SER A 467 14.16 17.13 -35.56
N SER A 468 13.53 16.68 -36.65
CA SER A 468 14.16 16.56 -37.96
C SER A 468 14.52 17.94 -38.52
N SER A 469 15.77 18.34 -38.37
CA SER A 469 16.29 19.62 -38.88
C SER A 469 16.45 19.61 -40.40
N SER A 470 15.35 19.84 -41.13
CA SER A 470 15.35 19.97 -42.59
C SER A 470 16.00 21.29 -43.03
N SER A 471 17.30 21.25 -43.32
CA SER A 471 18.07 22.40 -43.80
C SER A 471 17.70 22.78 -45.24
N HIS A 472 16.82 23.77 -45.40
CA HIS A 472 16.56 24.39 -46.70
C HIS A 472 17.60 25.46 -47.03
N SER A 473 18.53 25.14 -47.92
CA SER A 473 19.44 26.11 -48.53
C SER A 473 18.67 27.05 -49.46
N ALA A 474 18.57 28.33 -49.11
CA ALA A 474 17.99 29.36 -49.96
C ALA A 474 19.09 30.02 -50.81
N GLU A 475 19.03 29.86 -52.14
CA GLU A 475 20.03 30.41 -53.06
C GLU A 475 19.72 31.88 -53.41
N MET A 476 20.64 32.79 -53.09
CA MET A 476 20.45 34.23 -53.30
C MET A 476 20.70 34.60 -54.77
N ARG A 477 19.65 35.07 -55.47
CA ARG A 477 19.78 35.62 -56.83
C ARG A 477 19.69 37.14 -56.82
N SER A 478 20.80 37.80 -57.10
CA SER A 478 20.88 39.26 -57.25
C SER A 478 20.64 39.68 -58.70
N THR A 479 19.80 40.69 -58.91
CA THR A 479 19.62 41.38 -60.20
C THR A 479 19.44 42.87 -59.95
N ALA A 480 20.40 43.68 -60.41
CA ALA A 480 20.34 45.14 -60.34
C ALA A 480 19.51 45.73 -61.51
N THR A 481 19.02 46.96 -61.30
CA THR A 481 18.18 47.72 -62.23
C THR A 481 18.91 48.25 -63.47
N PRO A 482 18.21 48.34 -64.62
CA PRO A 482 18.55 49.26 -65.70
C PRO A 482 17.51 50.39 -65.88
N ILE A 483 18.00 51.61 -66.14
CA ILE A 483 17.29 52.72 -66.83
C ILE A 483 18.38 53.54 -67.55
N PRO A 484 18.20 54.00 -68.81
CA PRO A 484 17.16 53.64 -69.79
C PRO A 484 17.57 52.46 -70.69
#